data_AF-A0A2D5B2Q7-F1
#
_entry.id   AF-A0A2D5B2Q7-F1
#
_cell.length_a   1.000
_cell.length_b   1.000
_cell.length_c   1.000
_cell.angle_alpha   90.00
_cell.angle_beta   90.00
_cell.angle_gamma   90.00
#
_symmetry.space_group_name_H-M   'P 1'
#
loop_
_entity.id
_entity.type
_entity.pdbx_description
1 polymer ?
#
loop_
_entity_poly.entity_id
_entity_poly.type
_entity_poly.pdbx_seq_one_letter_code
_entity_poly.pdbx_strand_id
1 'polypeptide(L)'
;MAPSPRPAKEADPDTGDAPEPPRPVNWNILTAAEAQVEWLELNAWGNWLRHEFGLSVNVVPPYWHRHPELVWPLSALRQHYLNAYDKKQHGSAPFGWWRDFWAFIPQLRDAVTACGTKLNTDRPTRQAVWPGEDDLPPVTETIIPNRDADFTQFVKEDVARRQAIEDEFYARLAAEQ
;
A
#
# COMPACT_ATOMS: atom_id res chain seq x y z
N MET A 1 -58.05 21.70 -23.34
CA MET A 1 -56.71 21.07 -23.41
C MET A 1 -55.99 21.44 -22.12
N ALA A 2 -56.05 20.59 -21.10
CA ALA A 2 -55.49 20.85 -19.77
C ALA A 2 -53.99 20.54 -19.77
N PRO A 3 -53.13 21.30 -19.05
CA PRO A 3 -51.70 21.06 -19.01
C PRO A 3 -51.36 19.83 -18.17
N SER A 4 -50.54 18.94 -18.72
CA SER A 4 -50.04 17.73 -18.05
C SER A 4 -49.30 18.06 -16.76
N PRO A 5 -49.44 17.25 -15.69
CA PRO A 5 -48.69 17.45 -14.46
C PRO A 5 -47.24 16.99 -14.68
N ARG A 6 -46.28 17.85 -14.32
CA ARG A 6 -44.85 17.49 -14.22
C ARG A 6 -44.72 16.27 -13.30
N PRO A 7 -43.91 15.25 -13.64
CA PRO A 7 -43.62 14.19 -12.70
C PRO A 7 -42.90 14.78 -11.49
N ALA A 8 -43.31 14.32 -10.31
CA ALA A 8 -42.74 14.69 -9.04
C ALA A 8 -41.22 14.46 -9.05
N LYS A 9 -40.50 15.39 -8.40
CA LYS A 9 -39.07 15.31 -8.09
C LYS A 9 -38.70 13.87 -7.71
N GLU A 10 -37.97 13.18 -8.59
CA GLU A 10 -37.42 11.86 -8.30
C GLU A 10 -36.62 11.97 -7.01
N ALA A 11 -36.95 11.08 -6.07
CA ALA A 11 -36.22 10.96 -4.82
C ALA A 11 -34.77 10.63 -5.15
N ASP A 12 -33.85 11.42 -4.61
CA ASP A 12 -32.42 11.18 -4.68
C ASP A 12 -32.13 9.81 -4.04
N PRO A 13 -31.64 8.80 -4.78
CA PRO A 13 -31.39 7.48 -4.20
C PRO A 13 -30.05 7.45 -3.44
N ASP A 14 -29.37 8.58 -3.25
CA ASP A 14 -28.08 8.66 -2.58
C ASP A 14 -28.23 8.72 -1.04
N THR A 15 -28.89 7.71 -0.48
CA THR A 15 -28.72 7.33 0.93
C THR A 15 -28.60 5.82 0.99
N GLY A 16 -27.39 5.34 0.71
CA GLY A 16 -27.08 3.93 0.82
C GLY A 16 -25.58 3.75 0.99
N ASP A 17 -25.15 3.62 2.25
CA ASP A 17 -24.18 2.67 2.84
C ASP A 17 -23.28 1.86 1.88
N ALA A 18 -22.80 2.49 0.82
CA ALA A 18 -21.84 1.92 -0.10
C ALA A 18 -20.46 2.28 0.46
N PRO A 19 -19.56 1.30 0.65
CA PRO A 19 -18.20 1.61 1.02
C PRO A 19 -17.64 2.62 0.02
N GLU A 20 -16.96 3.64 0.56
CA GLU A 20 -16.38 4.68 -0.26
C GLU A 20 -15.45 4.05 -1.31
N PRO A 21 -15.47 4.51 -2.58
CA PRO A 21 -14.57 3.99 -3.60
C PRO A 21 -13.13 4.02 -3.06
N PRO A 22 -12.40 2.90 -3.19
CA PRO A 22 -11.14 2.78 -2.50
C PRO A 22 -10.17 3.83 -3.08
N ARG A 23 -9.53 4.59 -2.19
CA ARG A 23 -8.75 5.78 -2.55
C ARG A 23 -7.27 5.40 -2.76
N PRO A 24 -6.52 6.15 -3.58
CA PRO A 24 -5.07 5.94 -3.69
C PRO A 24 -4.39 6.07 -2.32
N VAL A 25 -3.60 5.08 -1.94
CA VAL A 25 -2.83 5.10 -0.68
C VAL A 25 -1.57 5.93 -0.90
N ASN A 26 -1.45 7.05 -0.19
CA ASN A 26 -0.24 7.87 -0.13
C ASN A 26 0.39 7.76 1.25
N TRP A 27 1.39 6.89 1.39
CA TRP A 27 2.08 6.58 2.66
C TRP A 27 2.70 7.80 3.35
N ASN A 28 3.00 8.89 2.62
CA ASN A 28 3.63 10.08 3.18
C ASN A 28 2.66 10.96 3.99
N ILE A 29 1.35 10.83 3.75
CA ILE A 29 0.33 11.71 4.36
C ILE A 29 -0.62 10.96 5.30
N LEU A 30 -0.47 9.64 5.45
CA LEU A 30 -1.31 8.86 6.35
C LEU A 30 -1.08 9.26 7.80
N THR A 31 -2.18 9.41 8.52
CA THR A 31 -2.17 9.48 9.98
C THR A 31 -1.66 8.18 10.59
N ALA A 32 -1.32 8.19 11.89
CA ALA A 32 -0.91 7.00 12.64
C ALA A 32 -1.95 5.87 12.54
N ALA A 33 -3.23 6.21 12.69
CA ALA A 33 -4.33 5.24 12.64
C ALA A 33 -4.54 4.67 11.22
N GLU A 34 -4.54 5.53 10.19
CA GLU A 34 -4.69 5.08 8.80
C GLU A 34 -3.50 4.21 8.37
N ALA A 35 -2.28 4.61 8.70
CA ALA A 35 -1.08 3.83 8.39
C ALA A 35 -1.13 2.43 9.02
N GLN A 36 -1.61 2.32 10.27
CA GLN A 36 -1.77 1.02 10.92
C GLN A 36 -2.70 0.10 10.14
N VAL A 37 -3.87 0.60 9.73
CA VAL A 37 -4.85 -0.19 8.97
C VAL A 37 -4.26 -0.59 7.63
N GLU A 38 -3.68 0.36 6.88
CA GLU A 38 -3.13 0.09 5.56
C GLU A 38 -1.98 -0.92 5.59
N TRP A 39 -1.11 -0.87 6.61
CA TRP A 39 -0.05 -1.87 6.77
C TRP A 39 -0.63 -3.27 6.97
N LEU A 40 -1.59 -3.44 7.89
CA LEU A 40 -2.17 -4.74 8.21
C LEU A 40 -2.93 -5.32 7.03
N GLU A 41 -3.73 -4.51 6.36
CA GLU A 41 -4.49 -4.91 5.18
C GLU A 41 -3.58 -5.28 4.01
N LEU A 42 -2.52 -4.51 3.77
CA LEU A 42 -1.55 -4.82 2.71
C LEU A 42 -0.81 -6.13 3.00
N ASN A 43 -0.44 -6.40 4.25
CA ASN A 43 0.20 -7.66 4.64
C ASN A 43 -0.75 -8.85 4.51
N ALA A 44 -2.02 -8.70 4.90
CA ALA A 44 -3.04 -9.73 4.72
C ALA A 44 -3.24 -10.03 3.23
N TRP A 45 -3.41 -8.99 2.41
CA TRP A 45 -3.60 -9.12 0.97
C TRP A 45 -2.38 -9.75 0.27
N GLY A 46 -1.17 -9.29 0.57
CA GLY A 46 0.06 -9.86 0.01
C GLY A 46 0.27 -11.33 0.42
N ASN A 47 -0.12 -11.69 1.65
CA ASN A 47 -0.13 -13.08 2.10
C ASN A 47 -1.15 -13.92 1.36
N TRP A 48 -2.37 -13.44 1.18
CA TRP A 48 -3.38 -14.14 0.37
C TRP A 48 -2.86 -14.35 -1.07
N LEU A 49 -2.39 -13.29 -1.71
CA LEU A 49 -1.96 -13.30 -3.10
C LEU A 49 -0.82 -14.31 -3.35
N ARG A 50 0.18 -14.37 -2.47
CA ARG A 50 1.29 -15.31 -2.65
C ARG A 50 0.89 -16.77 -2.46
N HIS A 51 -0.05 -17.07 -1.56
CA HIS A 51 -0.48 -18.45 -1.31
C HIS A 51 -1.44 -18.93 -2.39
N GLU A 52 -2.39 -18.10 -2.80
CA GLU A 52 -3.40 -18.45 -3.80
C GLU A 52 -2.77 -18.73 -5.17
N PHE A 53 -1.79 -17.91 -5.56
CA PHE A 53 -1.18 -17.98 -6.90
C PHE A 53 0.24 -18.54 -6.91
N GLY A 54 0.72 -19.08 -5.78
CA GLY A 54 2.05 -19.69 -5.67
C GLY A 54 3.19 -18.74 -6.03
N LEU A 55 3.07 -17.46 -5.68
CA LEU A 55 4.10 -16.46 -6.00
C LEU A 55 5.40 -16.77 -5.25
N SER A 56 6.52 -16.73 -5.98
CA SER A 56 7.83 -16.95 -5.39
C SER A 56 8.33 -15.73 -4.63
N VAL A 57 9.38 -15.94 -3.83
CA VAL A 57 10.11 -14.87 -3.12
C VAL A 57 10.65 -13.78 -4.05
N ASN A 58 10.82 -14.08 -5.34
CA ASN A 58 11.28 -13.12 -6.34
C ASN A 58 10.18 -12.15 -6.80
N VAL A 59 8.93 -12.33 -6.36
CA VAL A 59 7.81 -11.44 -6.67
C VAL A 59 7.33 -10.72 -5.41
N VAL A 60 7.15 -11.47 -4.32
CA VAL A 60 6.77 -10.91 -3.01
C VAL A 60 7.74 -11.48 -1.95
N PRO A 61 8.85 -10.79 -1.65
CA PRO A 61 9.87 -11.30 -0.74
C PRO A 61 9.44 -11.13 0.73
N PRO A 62 10.05 -11.86 1.69
CA PRO A 62 9.65 -11.81 3.09
C PRO A 62 9.70 -10.43 3.76
N TYR A 63 10.66 -9.58 3.37
CA TYR A 63 10.88 -8.22 3.91
C TYR A 63 10.38 -7.11 2.97
N TRP A 64 9.35 -7.37 2.16
CA TRP A 64 8.79 -6.37 1.23
C TRP A 64 8.41 -5.04 1.91
N HIS A 65 7.99 -5.07 3.19
CA HIS A 65 7.59 -3.89 3.96
C HIS A 65 8.75 -2.95 4.32
N ARG A 66 9.99 -3.43 4.24
CA ARG A 66 11.20 -2.62 4.46
C ARG A 66 11.63 -1.84 3.21
N HIS A 67 11.02 -2.12 2.06
CA HIS A 67 11.45 -1.62 0.75
C HIS A 67 10.36 -0.78 0.10
N PRO A 68 10.49 0.57 0.09
CA PRO A 68 9.49 1.45 -0.50
C PRO A 68 9.14 1.10 -1.95
N GLU A 69 10.11 0.69 -2.75
CA GLU A 69 9.91 0.25 -4.14
C GLU A 69 9.04 -0.99 -4.30
N LEU A 70 8.78 -1.74 -3.21
CA LEU A 70 7.80 -2.82 -3.17
C LEU A 70 6.50 -2.37 -2.50
N VAL A 71 6.58 -1.60 -1.42
CA VAL A 71 5.41 -1.08 -0.70
C VAL A 71 4.51 -0.28 -1.64
N TRP A 72 5.07 0.67 -2.40
CA TRP A 72 4.29 1.54 -3.28
C TRP A 72 3.56 0.76 -4.38
N PRO A 73 4.22 -0.10 -5.19
CA PRO A 73 3.51 -0.87 -6.21
C PRO A 73 2.54 -1.89 -5.64
N LEU A 74 2.88 -2.59 -4.55
CA LEU A 74 1.96 -3.55 -3.92
C LEU A 74 0.68 -2.85 -3.42
N SER A 75 0.82 -1.65 -2.84
CA SER A 75 -0.33 -0.83 -2.44
C SER A 75 -1.19 -0.47 -3.64
N ALA A 76 -0.59 -0.03 -4.75
CA ALA A 76 -1.30 0.31 -5.97
C ALA A 76 -2.01 -0.90 -6.60
N LEU A 77 -1.38 -2.08 -6.60
CA LEU A 77 -1.99 -3.31 -7.10
C LEU A 77 -3.19 -3.76 -6.24
N ARG A 78 -3.08 -3.66 -4.91
CA ARG A 78 -4.21 -3.91 -3.99
C ARG A 78 -5.34 -2.92 -4.28
N GLN A 79 -5.01 -1.65 -4.49
CA GLN A 79 -6.00 -0.63 -4.79
C GLN A 79 -6.72 -0.88 -6.14
N HIS A 80 -5.97 -1.30 -7.17
CA HIS A 80 -6.54 -1.74 -8.45
C HIS A 80 -7.44 -2.96 -8.26
N TYR A 81 -7.03 -3.91 -7.42
CA TYR A 81 -7.83 -5.10 -7.09
C TYR A 81 -9.16 -4.70 -6.44
N LEU A 82 -9.12 -3.89 -5.38
CA LEU A 82 -10.33 -3.44 -4.68
C LEU A 82 -11.28 -2.68 -5.61
N ASN A 83 -10.72 -1.80 -6.45
CA ASN A 83 -11.50 -1.11 -7.47
C ASN A 83 -12.16 -2.08 -8.44
N ALA A 84 -11.43 -3.06 -8.98
CA ALA A 84 -11.96 -4.00 -9.96
C ALA A 84 -13.08 -4.91 -9.45
N TYR A 85 -13.15 -5.13 -8.13
CA TYR A 85 -14.18 -5.93 -7.47
C TYR A 85 -15.25 -5.07 -6.75
N ASP A 86 -15.24 -3.74 -6.92
CA ASP A 86 -16.27 -2.87 -6.37
C ASP A 86 -17.64 -3.15 -7.01
N LYS A 87 -18.72 -3.01 -6.22
CA LYS A 87 -20.10 -3.31 -6.65
C LYS A 87 -20.57 -2.43 -7.81
N LYS A 88 -19.97 -1.25 -8.00
CA LYS A 88 -20.32 -0.30 -9.06
C LYS A 88 -19.56 -0.58 -10.37
N GLN A 89 -18.58 -1.49 -10.37
CA GLN A 89 -17.82 -1.82 -11.58
C GLN A 89 -18.55 -2.76 -12.53
N HIS A 90 -18.08 -2.76 -13.78
CA HIS A 90 -18.52 -3.72 -14.79
C HIS A 90 -18.04 -5.14 -14.46
N GLY A 91 -18.84 -6.15 -14.77
CA GLY A 91 -18.52 -7.56 -14.44
C GLY A 91 -17.25 -8.11 -15.10
N SER A 92 -16.70 -7.43 -16.11
CA SER A 92 -15.42 -7.77 -16.73
C SER A 92 -14.21 -7.04 -16.12
N ALA A 93 -14.40 -6.16 -15.13
CA ALA A 93 -13.31 -5.42 -14.50
C ALA A 93 -12.24 -6.32 -13.87
N PRO A 94 -12.61 -7.44 -13.20
CA PRO A 94 -11.62 -8.40 -12.70
C PRO A 94 -10.69 -8.97 -13.79
N PHE A 95 -11.19 -9.16 -15.01
CA PHE A 95 -10.36 -9.64 -16.11
C PHE A 95 -9.31 -8.59 -16.52
N GLY A 96 -9.68 -7.31 -16.53
CA GLY A 96 -8.75 -6.21 -16.75
C GLY A 96 -7.66 -6.16 -15.68
N TRP A 97 -8.05 -6.28 -14.41
CA TRP A 97 -7.10 -6.36 -13.30
C TRP A 97 -6.11 -7.51 -13.46
N TRP A 98 -6.58 -8.71 -13.80
CA TRP A 98 -5.71 -9.87 -13.99
C TRP A 98 -4.68 -9.68 -15.11
N ARG A 99 -5.10 -9.11 -16.24
CA ARG A 99 -4.19 -8.77 -17.34
C ARG A 99 -3.09 -7.82 -16.85
N ASP A 100 -3.47 -6.77 -16.16
CA ASP A 100 -2.54 -5.74 -15.70
C ASP A 100 -1.60 -6.27 -14.61
N PHE A 101 -2.12 -7.10 -13.70
CA PHE A 101 -1.33 -7.79 -12.68
C PHE A 101 -0.23 -8.64 -13.30
N TRP A 102 -0.57 -9.52 -14.24
CA TRP A 102 0.41 -10.39 -14.90
C TRP A 102 1.42 -9.59 -15.75
N ALA A 103 0.98 -8.50 -16.37
CA ALA A 103 1.88 -7.59 -17.09
C ALA A 103 2.87 -6.88 -16.14
N PHE A 104 2.50 -6.67 -14.88
CA PHE A 104 3.32 -5.99 -13.88
C PHE A 104 4.31 -6.90 -13.12
N ILE A 105 4.11 -8.22 -13.16
CA ILE A 105 5.01 -9.18 -12.48
C ILE A 105 6.49 -9.01 -12.84
N PRO A 106 6.90 -8.76 -14.10
CA PRO A 106 8.30 -8.49 -14.43
C PRO A 106 8.87 -7.29 -13.67
N GLN A 107 8.09 -6.20 -13.52
CA GLN A 107 8.53 -5.01 -12.78
C GLN A 107 8.68 -5.30 -11.28
N LEU A 108 7.81 -6.13 -10.70
CA LEU A 108 8.00 -6.59 -9.31
C LEU A 108 9.30 -7.37 -9.15
N ARG A 109 9.64 -8.25 -10.11
CA ARG A 109 10.91 -9.01 -10.07
C ARG A 109 12.13 -8.09 -10.16
N ASP A 110 12.06 -7.05 -10.99
CA ASP A 110 13.11 -6.05 -11.09
C ASP A 110 13.27 -5.28 -9.77
N ALA A 111 12.15 -4.90 -9.12
CA ALA A 111 12.16 -4.25 -7.82
C ALA A 111 12.78 -5.15 -6.72
N VAL A 112 12.43 -6.44 -6.68
CA VAL A 112 13.04 -7.40 -5.73
C VAL A 112 14.54 -7.56 -5.98
N THR A 113 14.95 -7.55 -7.25
CA THR A 113 16.37 -7.62 -7.63
C THR A 113 17.14 -6.39 -7.15
N ALA A 114 16.53 -5.20 -7.21
CA ALA A 114 17.11 -3.96 -6.72
C ALA A 114 17.24 -3.93 -5.18
N CYS A 115 16.17 -4.30 -4.47
CA CYS A 115 16.13 -4.28 -3.01
C CYS A 115 17.06 -5.33 -2.41
N GLY A 116 17.24 -6.48 -3.07
CA GLY A 116 18.21 -7.50 -2.68
C GLY A 116 17.74 -8.42 -1.55
N THR A 117 16.45 -8.38 -1.21
CA THR A 117 15.83 -9.34 -0.29
C THR A 117 15.85 -10.75 -0.88
N LYS A 118 16.25 -11.72 -0.07
CA LYS A 118 16.19 -13.16 -0.36
C LYS A 118 15.26 -13.85 0.63
N LEU A 119 15.23 -15.18 0.60
CA LEU A 119 14.37 -15.98 1.49
C LEU A 119 14.69 -15.78 2.98
N ASN A 120 15.97 -15.70 3.35
CA ASN A 120 16.41 -15.65 4.75
C ASN A 120 17.36 -14.48 5.04
N THR A 121 17.60 -13.61 4.06
CA THR A 121 18.46 -12.46 4.22
C THR A 121 17.88 -11.25 3.51
N ASP A 122 18.24 -10.07 4.00
CA ASP A 122 17.84 -8.79 3.43
C ASP A 122 19.01 -7.83 3.42
N ARG A 123 18.96 -6.85 2.53
CA ARG A 123 19.84 -5.68 2.56
C ARG A 123 19.04 -4.44 2.16
N PRO A 124 19.39 -3.25 2.63
CA PRO A 124 18.86 -2.01 2.07
C PRO A 124 19.13 -1.89 0.56
N THR A 125 18.22 -1.19 -0.12
CA THR A 125 18.36 -0.85 -1.53
C THR A 125 19.55 0.08 -1.73
N ARG A 126 20.40 -0.26 -2.70
CA ARG A 126 21.58 0.55 -3.00
C ARG A 126 21.15 1.82 -3.71
N GLN A 127 21.55 2.96 -3.16
CA GLN A 127 21.41 4.26 -3.79
C GLN A 127 22.73 4.60 -4.48
N ALA A 128 22.64 5.18 -5.68
CA ALA A 128 23.80 5.70 -6.38
C ALA A 128 24.19 7.04 -5.75
N VAL A 129 25.46 7.22 -5.44
CA VAL A 129 26.04 8.50 -5.02
C VAL A 129 26.34 9.31 -6.28
N TRP A 130 25.73 10.49 -6.39
CA TRP A 130 25.96 11.39 -7.53
C TRP A 130 27.25 12.19 -7.34
N PRO A 131 27.86 12.72 -8.42
CA PRO A 131 29.04 13.56 -8.30
C PRO A 131 28.82 14.76 -7.38
N GLY A 132 29.60 14.82 -6.29
CA GLY A 132 29.53 15.89 -5.28
C GLY A 132 28.72 15.55 -4.03
N GLU A 133 28.12 14.37 -3.97
CA GLU A 133 27.49 13.83 -2.76
C GLU A 133 28.51 13.07 -1.89
N ASP A 134 28.25 13.02 -0.58
CA ASP A 134 29.04 12.22 0.34
C ASP A 134 28.80 10.72 0.11
N ASP A 135 29.85 9.92 0.31
CA ASP A 135 29.75 8.48 0.21
C ASP A 135 28.75 7.91 1.23
N LEU A 136 27.94 6.94 0.79
CA LEU A 136 27.01 6.23 1.65
C LEU A 136 27.74 5.15 2.47
N PRO A 137 27.26 4.87 3.70
CA PRO A 137 27.79 3.78 4.50
C PRO A 137 27.64 2.44 3.76
N PRO A 138 28.58 1.49 3.98
CA PRO A 138 28.54 0.20 3.31
C PRO A 138 27.26 -0.57 3.66
N VAL A 139 26.61 -1.11 2.63
CA VAL A 139 25.38 -1.91 2.80
C VAL A 139 25.73 -3.30 3.32
N THR A 140 25.20 -3.64 4.49
CA THR A 140 25.37 -4.96 5.12
C THR A 140 24.14 -5.85 4.92
N GLU A 141 24.37 -7.13 4.64
CA GLU A 141 23.32 -8.13 4.58
C GLU A 141 22.94 -8.57 6.00
N THR A 142 21.64 -8.61 6.29
CA THR A 142 21.07 -8.95 7.59
C THR A 142 20.25 -10.23 7.45
N ILE A 143 20.28 -11.10 8.47
CA ILE A 143 19.46 -12.31 8.49
C ILE A 143 18.02 -11.95 8.85
N ILE A 144 17.07 -12.64 8.23
CA ILE A 144 15.64 -12.58 8.53
C ILE A 144 15.30 -13.72 9.51
N PRO A 145 15.25 -13.48 10.83
CA PRO A 145 14.97 -14.53 11.80
C PRO A 145 13.49 -14.93 11.81
N ASN A 146 12.59 -13.93 11.76
CA ASN A 146 11.15 -14.14 11.77
C ASN A 146 10.48 -12.91 11.12
N ARG A 147 9.88 -13.10 9.94
CA ARG A 147 9.27 -11.99 9.21
C ARG A 147 8.06 -11.38 9.91
N ASP A 148 7.26 -12.20 10.59
CA ASP A 148 6.00 -11.73 11.18
C ASP A 148 6.28 -10.90 12.44
N ALA A 149 7.29 -11.31 13.22
CA ALA A 149 7.79 -10.53 14.33
C ALA A 149 8.40 -9.20 13.85
N ASP A 150 9.21 -9.23 12.79
CA ASP A 150 9.80 -8.03 12.19
C ASP A 150 8.72 -7.07 11.67
N PHE A 151 7.74 -7.58 10.92
CA PHE A 151 6.62 -6.80 10.41
C PHE A 151 5.83 -6.14 11.55
N THR A 152 5.51 -6.90 12.60
CA THR A 152 4.79 -6.36 13.76
C THR A 152 5.57 -5.23 14.43
N GLN A 153 6.88 -5.41 14.59
CA GLN A 153 7.75 -4.40 15.16
C GLN A 153 7.84 -3.15 14.28
N PHE A 154 8.03 -3.33 12.98
CA PHE A 154 8.07 -2.25 12.00
C PHE A 154 6.79 -1.40 12.02
N VAL A 155 5.61 -2.03 12.03
CA VAL A 155 4.33 -1.29 12.08
C VAL A 155 4.20 -0.51 13.38
N LYS A 156 4.60 -1.09 14.52
CA LYS A 156 4.60 -0.36 15.81
C LYS A 156 5.51 0.86 15.77
N GLU A 157 6.71 0.73 15.20
CA GLU A 157 7.67 1.82 15.06
C GLU A 157 7.15 2.93 14.14
N ASP A 158 6.57 2.58 12.99
CA ASP A 158 6.01 3.56 12.05
C ASP A 158 4.82 4.31 12.66
N VAL A 159 3.91 3.61 13.33
CA VAL A 159 2.75 4.21 14.00
C VAL A 159 3.21 5.13 15.13
N ALA A 160 4.15 4.71 15.98
CA ALA A 160 4.67 5.54 17.05
C ALA A 160 5.36 6.81 16.52
N ARG A 161 6.13 6.68 15.42
CA ARG A 161 6.77 7.82 14.75
C ARG A 161 5.72 8.81 14.23
N ARG A 162 4.65 8.33 13.60
CA ARG A 162 3.56 9.19 13.10
C ARG A 162 2.80 9.88 14.23
N GLN A 163 2.49 9.15 15.31
CA GLN A 163 1.82 9.70 16.48
C GLN A 163 2.62 10.83 17.11
N ALA A 164 3.95 10.67 17.24
CA ALA A 164 4.82 11.71 17.77
C ALA A 164 4.78 13.01 16.93
N ILE A 165 4.71 12.89 15.59
CA ILE A 165 4.60 14.03 14.67
C ILE A 165 3.23 14.72 14.84
N GLU A 166 2.16 13.94 14.95
CA GLU A 166 0.81 14.46 15.17
C GLU A 166 0.71 15.18 16.51
N ASP A 167 1.23 14.58 17.59
CA ASP A 167 1.23 15.15 18.93
C ASP A 167 2.01 16.48 18.97
N GLU A 168 3.17 16.54 18.31
CA GLU A 168 3.97 17.77 18.18
C GLU A 168 3.19 18.86 17.43
N PHE A 169 2.49 18.50 16.35
CA PHE A 169 1.66 19.43 15.58
C PHE A 169 0.51 20.00 16.43
N TYR A 170 -0.21 19.15 17.17
CA TYR A 170 -1.29 19.61 18.06
C TYR A 170 -0.78 20.44 19.24
N ALA A 171 0.37 20.09 19.81
CA ALA A 171 0.99 20.88 20.87
C ALA A 171 1.37 22.29 20.38
N ARG A 172 1.91 22.39 19.15
CA ARG A 172 2.22 23.68 18.53
C ARG A 172 0.95 24.51 18.28
N LEU A 173 -0.10 23.92 17.75
CA LEU A 173 -1.39 24.60 17.53
C LEU A 173 -2.00 25.11 18.84
N ALA A 174 -1.89 24.35 19.94
CA ALA A 174 -2.38 24.75 21.25
C ALA A 174 -1.57 25.91 21.87
N ALA A 175 -0.28 26.01 21.55
CA ALA A 175 0.58 27.10 22.03
C ALA A 175 0.44 28.41 21.24
N GLU A 176 -0.10 28.35 20.02
CA GLU A 176 -0.37 29.50 19.15
C GLU A 176 -1.77 30.12 19.39
N GLN A 177 -2.59 29.52 20.27
CA GLN A 177 -3.90 30.01 20.73
C GLN A 177 -3.81 30.74 22.07
#